data_AF-A0A9R1V2U7-F1
#
_entry.id   AF-A0A9R1V2U7-F1
#
_cell.length_a   1.000
_cell.length_b   1.000
_cell.length_c   1.000
_cell.angle_alpha   90.00
_cell.angle_beta   90.00
_cell.angle_gamma   90.00
#
_symmetry.space_group_name_H-M   'P 1'
#
loop_
_entity.id
_entity.type
_entity.pdbx_description
1 polymer ?
#
loop_
_entity_poly.entity_id
_entity_poly.type
_entity_poly.pdbx_seq_one_letter_code
_entity_poly.pdbx_strand_id
1 'polypeptide(L)'
;MFTMQRLDASEIVRQEKVHKLLEHVSQYCSNKKALNIGAAAFTTTLNILSNVIFSRDLSQYDSVSSQGFKDAVCGLMELSGNPNISDFFPILKPFDLQGFLRRSNVYGKKLLSIFDMIIDERIQERSSSSYDGDHSSKSRDLLDLLLDLSMKDESEISPNDMR
;
A
#
# COMPACT_ATOMS: atom_id res chain seq x y z
N MET A 1 1.23 -15.26 -6.50
CA MET A 1 0.54 -14.23 -5.70
C MET A 1 -0.92 -14.06 -6.12
N PHE A 2 -1.22 -13.82 -7.39
CA PHE A 2 -2.59 -13.59 -7.89
C PHE A 2 -3.29 -14.87 -8.41
N THR A 3 -3.08 -16.01 -7.74
CA THR A 3 -3.81 -17.23 -8.08
C THR A 3 -5.25 -17.14 -7.58
N MET A 4 -6.19 -17.84 -8.21
CA MET A 4 -7.59 -17.88 -7.76
C MET A 4 -7.70 -18.22 -6.27
N GLN A 5 -6.95 -19.22 -5.81
CA GLN A 5 -6.89 -19.60 -4.39
C GLN A 5 -6.51 -18.44 -3.46
N ARG A 6 -5.56 -17.58 -3.86
CA ARG A 6 -5.13 -16.43 -3.05
C ARG A 6 -6.13 -15.27 -3.14
N LEU A 7 -6.78 -15.10 -4.29
CA LEU A 7 -7.87 -14.14 -4.44
C LEU A 7 -9.09 -14.55 -3.61
N ASP A 8 -9.40 -15.84 -3.54
CA ASP A 8 -10.49 -16.38 -2.70
C ASP A 8 -10.12 -16.26 -1.22
N ALA A 9 -8.86 -16.55 -0.84
CA ALA A 9 -8.40 -16.37 0.54
C ALA A 9 -8.49 -14.92 1.03
N SER A 10 -8.42 -13.93 0.13
CA SER A 10 -8.62 -12.51 0.47
C SER A 10 -10.09 -12.06 0.45
N GLU A 11 -11.05 -12.96 0.19
CA GLU A 11 -12.48 -12.64 0.21
C GLU A 11 -12.91 -12.08 1.56
N ILE A 12 -12.48 -12.71 2.66
CA ILE A 12 -12.82 -12.28 4.02
C ILE A 12 -12.40 -10.83 4.26
N VAL A 13 -11.18 -10.49 3.84
CA VAL A 13 -10.65 -9.11 3.92
C VAL A 13 -11.51 -8.16 3.09
N ARG A 14 -11.87 -8.52 1.85
CA ARG A 14 -12.72 -7.68 1.01
C ARG A 14 -14.10 -7.46 1.63
N GLN A 15 -14.74 -8.51 2.13
CA GLN A 15 -16.04 -8.43 2.79
C GLN A 15 -15.97 -7.51 4.03
N GLU A 16 -14.93 -7.64 4.85
CA GLU A 16 -14.70 -6.77 6.01
C GLU A 16 -14.56 -5.29 5.59
N LYS A 17 -13.76 -4.99 4.55
CA LYS A 17 -13.57 -3.59 4.10
C LYS A 17 -14.83 -3.01 3.46
N VAL A 18 -15.62 -3.82 2.75
CA VAL A 18 -16.93 -3.42 2.24
C VAL A 18 -17.90 -3.15 3.39
N HIS A 19 -17.89 -3.96 4.44
CA HIS A 19 -18.71 -3.70 5.62
C HIS A 19 -18.36 -2.35 6.27
N LYS A 20 -17.07 -2.07 6.48
CA LYS A 20 -16.59 -0.77 6.98
C LYS A 20 -17.01 0.40 6.06
N LEU A 21 -16.99 0.20 4.74
CA LEU A 21 -17.49 1.20 3.79
C LEU A 21 -19.00 1.45 3.98
N LEU A 22 -19.79 0.39 4.12
CA LEU A 22 -21.23 0.51 4.35
C LEU A 22 -21.57 1.22 5.66
N GLU A 23 -20.82 0.93 6.73
CA GLU A 23 -20.92 1.65 8.00
C GLU A 23 -20.64 3.15 7.82
N HIS A 24 -19.55 3.49 7.12
CA HIS A 24 -19.18 4.88 6.83
C HIS A 24 -20.27 5.59 5.99
N VAL A 25 -20.79 4.94 4.94
CA VAL A 25 -21.90 5.47 4.13
C VAL A 25 -23.15 5.68 5.00
N SER A 26 -23.50 4.71 5.84
CA SER A 26 -24.66 4.76 6.74
C SER A 26 -24.58 5.94 7.71
N GLN A 27 -23.39 6.25 8.25
CA GLN A 27 -23.17 7.41 9.10
C GLN A 27 -23.44 8.73 8.36
N TYR A 28 -23.01 8.87 7.10
CA TYR A 28 -23.28 10.07 6.31
C TYR A 28 -24.75 10.21 5.94
N CYS A 29 -25.41 9.10 5.58
CA CYS A 29 -26.85 9.05 5.31
C CYS A 29 -27.66 9.48 6.54
N SER A 30 -27.35 8.92 7.71
CA SER A 30 -28.03 9.22 8.98
C SER A 30 -27.90 10.70 9.35
N ASN A 31 -26.74 11.29 9.07
CA ASN A 31 -26.46 12.71 9.31
C ASN A 31 -26.92 13.63 8.18
N LYS A 32 -27.53 13.10 7.11
CA LYS A 32 -27.95 13.82 5.89
C LYS A 32 -26.81 14.65 5.27
N LYS A 33 -25.58 14.15 5.33
CA LYS A 33 -24.38 14.81 4.79
C LYS A 33 -24.05 14.26 3.40
N ALA A 34 -23.51 15.12 2.54
CA ALA A 34 -22.95 14.69 1.27
C ALA A 34 -21.68 13.85 1.51
N LEU A 35 -21.59 12.71 0.84
CA LEU A 35 -20.43 11.81 0.89
C LEU A 35 -19.54 12.03 -0.33
N ASN A 36 -18.22 12.14 -0.11
CA ASN A 36 -17.26 12.08 -1.20
C ASN A 36 -17.01 10.60 -1.59
N ILE A 37 -17.71 10.13 -2.62
CA ILE A 37 -17.61 8.75 -3.11
C ILE A 37 -16.18 8.40 -3.54
N GLY A 38 -15.47 9.33 -4.20
CA GLY A 38 -14.10 9.11 -4.65
C GLY A 38 -13.14 8.88 -3.49
N ALA A 39 -13.24 9.71 -2.44
CA ALA A 39 -12.43 9.55 -1.23
C ALA A 39 -12.76 8.25 -0.47
N ALA A 40 -14.04 7.90 -0.37
CA ALA A 40 -14.49 6.67 0.28
C ALA A 40 -13.98 5.42 -0.47
N ALA A 41 -14.22 5.36 -1.79
CA ALA A 41 -13.76 4.25 -2.64
C ALA A 41 -12.23 4.12 -2.60
N PHE A 42 -11.49 5.23 -2.69
CA PHE A 42 -10.04 5.23 -2.60
C PHE A 42 -9.57 4.61 -1.27
N THR A 43 -10.10 5.06 -0.14
CA THR A 43 -9.73 4.53 1.18
C THR A 43 -10.09 3.05 1.31
N THR A 44 -11.25 2.61 0.81
CA THR A 44 -11.63 1.20 0.80
C THR A 44 -10.65 0.35 -0.01
N THR A 45 -10.35 0.76 -1.25
CA THR A 45 -9.43 0.03 -2.14
C THR A 45 -8.03 -0.01 -1.56
N LEU A 46 -7.55 1.10 -1.00
CA LEU A 46 -6.23 1.18 -0.38
C LEU A 46 -6.13 0.19 0.78
N ASN A 47 -7.15 0.12 1.64
CA ASN A 47 -7.18 -0.80 2.76
C ASN A 47 -7.28 -2.27 2.32
N ILE A 48 -8.03 -2.58 1.26
CA ILE A 48 -8.04 -3.94 0.71
C ILE A 48 -6.63 -4.33 0.26
N LEU A 49 -5.98 -3.50 -0.54
CA LEU A 49 -4.63 -3.77 -1.06
C LEU A 49 -3.60 -3.86 0.07
N SER A 50 -3.64 -2.93 1.02
CA SER A 50 -2.69 -2.92 2.13
C SER A 50 -2.85 -4.12 3.06
N ASN A 51 -4.07 -4.67 3.20
CA ASN A 51 -4.26 -5.92 3.95
C ASN A 51 -3.77 -7.14 3.16
N VAL A 52 -3.96 -7.18 1.84
CA VAL A 52 -3.40 -8.26 1.02
C VAL A 52 -1.87 -8.27 1.06
N ILE A 53 -1.25 -7.08 1.10
CA ILE A 53 0.21 -6.95 1.04
C ILE A 53 0.86 -7.05 2.43
N PHE A 54 0.30 -6.35 3.42
CA PHE A 54 0.91 -6.14 4.74
C PHE A 54 0.03 -6.58 5.92
N SER A 55 -1.17 -7.13 5.67
CA SER A 55 -2.17 -7.44 6.71
C SER A 55 -2.54 -6.26 7.61
N ARG A 56 -2.47 -5.02 7.10
CA ARG A 56 -2.70 -3.78 7.86
C ARG A 56 -3.56 -2.79 7.10
N ASP A 57 -4.45 -2.07 7.79
CA ASP A 57 -5.15 -0.90 7.26
C ASP A 57 -4.18 0.30 7.25
N LEU A 58 -3.87 0.86 6.07
CA LEU A 58 -2.98 2.02 5.93
C LEU A 58 -3.72 3.36 5.75
N SER A 59 -5.06 3.32 5.67
CA SER A 59 -5.92 4.50 5.67
C SER A 59 -7.10 4.30 6.61
N GLN A 60 -7.62 5.39 7.14
CA GLN A 60 -8.85 5.45 7.90
C GLN A 60 -9.79 6.44 7.23
N TYR A 61 -11.09 6.19 7.34
CA TYR A 61 -12.10 7.15 6.96
C TYR A 61 -12.03 8.35 7.92
N ASP A 62 -12.06 9.57 7.37
CA ASP A 62 -12.11 10.86 8.10
C ASP A 62 -10.97 11.13 9.11
N SER A 63 -9.84 10.41 9.07
CA SER A 63 -8.72 10.57 10.02
C SER A 63 -7.48 11.19 9.40
N VAL A 64 -6.95 12.22 10.07
CA VAL A 64 -5.73 12.95 9.69
C VAL A 64 -4.45 12.11 9.93
N SER A 65 -4.44 11.16 10.87
CA SER A 65 -3.19 10.44 11.20
C SER A 65 -2.79 9.40 10.13
N SER A 66 -3.75 8.91 9.36
CA SER A 66 -3.51 7.98 8.24
C SER A 66 -3.20 8.67 6.90
N GLN A 67 -3.14 10.01 6.92
CA GLN A 67 -3.01 10.84 5.73
C GLN A 67 -1.64 10.69 5.05
N GLY A 68 -0.61 10.29 5.80
CA GLY A 68 0.77 10.16 5.29
C GLY A 68 0.91 9.26 4.06
N PHE A 69 0.37 8.04 4.14
CA PHE A 69 0.41 7.04 3.05
C PHE A 69 -0.52 7.43 1.91
N LYS A 70 -1.75 7.84 2.24
CA LYS A 70 -2.73 8.33 1.27
C LYS A 70 -2.19 9.50 0.44
N ASP A 71 -1.55 10.49 1.07
CA ASP A 71 -0.93 11.63 0.39
C ASP A 71 0.19 11.21 -0.55
N ALA A 72 1.02 10.24 -0.15
CA ALA A 72 2.10 9.75 -0.98
C ALA A 72 1.55 9.09 -2.26
N VAL A 73 0.55 8.22 -2.12
CA VAL A 73 -0.10 7.54 -3.25
C VAL A 73 -0.87 8.53 -4.12
N CYS A 74 -1.69 9.42 -3.54
CA CYS A 74 -2.42 10.44 -4.28
C CYS A 74 -1.47 11.39 -5.03
N GLY A 75 -0.39 11.83 -4.39
CA GLY A 75 0.61 12.70 -5.02
C GLY A 75 1.30 12.04 -6.22
N LEU A 76 1.64 10.75 -6.11
CA LEU A 76 2.18 9.98 -7.25
C LEU A 76 1.15 9.80 -8.37
N MET A 77 -0.12 9.55 -8.01
CA MET A 77 -1.22 9.41 -8.98
C MET A 77 -1.50 10.71 -9.73
N GLU A 78 -1.50 11.84 -9.03
CA GLU A 78 -1.65 13.17 -9.63
C GLU A 78 -0.50 13.48 -10.59
N LEU A 79 0.74 13.14 -10.22
CA LEU A 79 1.89 13.32 -11.11
C LEU A 79 1.76 12.44 -12.36
N SER A 80 1.41 11.16 -12.18
CA SER A 80 1.28 10.19 -13.27
C SER A 80 0.13 10.51 -14.23
N GLY A 81 -0.93 11.18 -13.73
CA GLY A 81 -2.07 11.59 -14.54
C GLY A 81 -1.83 12.84 -15.38
N ASN A 82 -0.73 13.57 -15.15
CA ASN A 82 -0.41 14.80 -15.88
C ASN A 82 0.58 14.52 -17.02
N PRO A 83 0.35 15.06 -18.22
CA PRO A 83 1.30 14.91 -19.32
C PRO A 83 2.62 15.62 -18.99
N ASN A 84 3.73 14.90 -19.12
CA ASN A 84 5.08 15.42 -18.94
C ASN A 84 5.72 15.71 -20.31
N ILE A 85 6.07 16.97 -20.56
CA ILE A 85 6.67 17.46 -21.80
C ILE A 85 7.96 16.70 -22.13
N SER A 86 8.73 16.31 -21.11
CA SER A 86 9.98 15.55 -21.27
C SER A 86 9.76 14.14 -21.83
N ASP A 87 8.55 13.59 -21.76
CA ASP A 87 8.21 12.29 -22.35
C ASP A 87 7.97 12.41 -23.86
N PHE A 88 7.52 13.57 -24.33
CA PHE A 88 7.35 13.88 -25.75
C PHE A 88 8.63 14.41 -26.40
N PHE A 89 9.46 15.12 -25.64
CA PHE A 89 10.71 15.72 -26.10
C PHE A 89 11.88 15.26 -25.22
N PRO A 90 12.51 14.11 -25.53
CA PRO A 90 13.54 13.52 -24.69
C PRO A 90 14.74 14.43 -24.40
N ILE A 91 15.04 15.38 -25.31
CA ILE A 91 16.11 16.37 -25.12
C ILE A 91 15.88 17.29 -23.91
N LEU A 92 14.63 17.43 -23.46
CA LEU A 92 14.25 18.26 -22.31
C LEU A 92 14.31 17.51 -20.96
N LYS A 93 14.52 16.19 -20.97
CA LYS A 93 14.55 15.34 -19.76
C LYS A 93 15.50 15.85 -18.65
N PRO A 94 16.75 16.26 -18.95
CA PRO A 94 17.67 16.68 -17.89
C PRO A 94 17.24 17.97 -17.16
N PHE A 95 16.37 18.78 -17.78
CA PHE A 95 15.96 20.06 -17.22
C PHE A 95 14.80 19.95 -16.24
N ASP A 96 14.06 18.82 -16.24
CA ASP A 96 12.89 18.60 -15.38
C ASP A 96 11.93 19.81 -15.34
N LEU A 97 11.53 20.32 -16.52
CA LEU A 97 10.82 21.60 -16.65
C LEU A 97 9.51 21.70 -15.84
N GLN A 98 8.83 20.57 -15.63
CA GLN A 98 7.60 20.48 -14.83
C GLN A 98 7.86 19.99 -13.40
N GLY A 99 9.11 19.78 -13.02
CA GLY A 99 9.51 19.25 -11.72
C GLY A 99 8.99 17.84 -11.45
N PHE A 100 8.67 17.07 -12.50
CA PHE A 100 8.07 15.74 -12.38
C PHE A 100 8.99 14.81 -11.59
N LEU A 101 10.27 14.72 -11.99
CA LEU A 101 11.23 13.83 -11.31
C LEU A 101 11.43 14.27 -9.86
N ARG A 102 11.59 15.57 -9.63
CA ARG A 102 11.74 16.11 -8.27
C ARG A 102 10.54 15.79 -7.39
N ARG A 103 9.31 16.01 -7.86
CA ARG A 103 8.09 15.77 -7.08
C ARG A 103 7.83 14.28 -6.89
N SER A 104 8.04 13.46 -7.92
CA SER A 104 7.94 12.00 -7.82
C SER A 104 8.90 11.44 -6.79
N ASN A 105 10.14 11.97 -6.71
CA ASN A 105 11.09 11.59 -5.67
C ASN A 105 10.63 11.96 -4.26
N VAL A 106 9.94 13.09 -4.06
CA VAL A 106 9.44 13.49 -2.73
C VAL A 106 8.37 12.51 -2.24
N TYR A 107 7.37 12.22 -3.06
CA TYR A 107 6.31 11.29 -2.68
C TYR A 107 6.80 9.83 -2.65
N GLY A 108 7.68 9.45 -3.58
CA GLY A 108 8.32 8.14 -3.62
C GLY A 108 9.12 7.87 -2.35
N LYS A 109 9.97 8.81 -1.90
CA LYS A 109 10.70 8.67 -0.63
C LYS A 109 9.78 8.54 0.58
N LYS A 110 8.66 9.29 0.61
CA LYS A 110 7.66 9.17 1.67
C LYS A 110 7.02 7.77 1.67
N LEU A 111 6.73 7.23 0.50
CA LEU A 111 6.15 5.89 0.33
C LEU A 111 7.13 4.79 0.77
N LEU A 112 8.38 4.84 0.28
CA LEU A 112 9.41 3.87 0.63
C LEU A 112 9.73 3.91 2.13
N SER A 113 9.82 5.11 2.74
CA SER A 113 10.00 5.22 4.19
C SER A 113 8.88 4.56 5.01
N ILE A 114 7.64 4.54 4.50
CA ILE A 114 6.53 3.83 5.15
C ILE A 114 6.70 2.32 4.98
N PHE A 115 7.14 1.86 3.79
CA PHE A 115 7.42 0.45 3.55
C PHE A 115 8.60 -0.05 4.39
N ASP A 116 9.70 0.69 4.46
CA ASP A 116 10.85 0.41 5.32
C ASP A 116 10.42 0.17 6.76
N MET A 117 9.62 1.09 7.31
CA MET A 117 9.09 0.97 8.68
C MET A 117 8.28 -0.31 8.86
N ILE A 118 7.39 -0.65 7.91
CA ILE A 118 6.59 -1.88 7.99
C ILE A 118 7.45 -3.14 7.85
N ILE A 119 8.44 -3.12 6.96
CA ILE A 119 9.38 -4.23 6.74
C ILE A 119 10.21 -4.47 8.00
N ASP A 120 10.81 -3.43 8.56
CA ASP A 120 11.65 -3.50 9.75
C ASP A 120 10.85 -4.00 10.97
N GLU A 121 9.63 -3.49 11.16
CA GLU A 121 8.71 -4.01 12.19
C GLU A 121 8.41 -5.51 11.99
N ARG A 122 8.11 -5.94 10.76
CA ARG A 122 7.81 -7.35 10.46
C ARG A 122 9.02 -8.25 10.68
N ILE A 123 10.22 -7.81 10.33
CA ILE A 123 11.47 -8.55 10.59
C ILE A 123 11.67 -8.69 12.10
N GLN A 124 11.51 -7.61 12.86
CA GLN A 124 11.64 -7.63 14.31
C GLN A 124 10.62 -8.58 14.97
N GLU A 125 9.35 -8.52 14.56
CA GLU A 125 8.29 -9.43 15.01
C GLU A 125 8.71 -10.89 14.80
N ARG A 126 9.20 -11.24 13.60
CA ARG A 126 9.66 -12.58 13.25
C ARG A 126 10.85 -13.04 14.09
N SER A 127 11.86 -12.19 14.29
CA SER A 127 13.06 -12.53 15.08
C SER A 127 12.74 -12.75 16.56
N SER A 128 11.79 -11.97 17.11
CA SER A 128 11.37 -12.09 18.52
C SER A 128 10.55 -13.35 18.82
N SER A 129 9.95 -13.98 17.79
CA SER A 129 9.04 -15.13 17.91
C SER A 129 9.70 -16.52 17.78
N SER A 130 11.00 -16.65 18.06
CA SER A 130 11.72 -17.93 17.89
C SER A 130 11.11 -19.08 18.72
N TYR A 131 10.93 -20.25 18.08
CA TYR A 131 10.43 -21.54 18.59
C TYR A 131 8.91 -21.80 18.59
N ASP A 132 8.31 -21.98 17.41
CA ASP A 132 7.65 -23.28 17.16
C ASP A 132 7.57 -23.55 15.66
N GLY A 133 7.83 -24.80 15.25
CA GLY A 133 7.92 -25.23 13.85
C GLY A 133 6.59 -25.23 13.09
N ASP A 134 5.57 -24.52 13.58
CA ASP A 134 4.21 -24.51 13.04
C ASP A 134 3.79 -23.11 12.54
N HIS A 135 4.57 -22.53 11.63
CA HIS A 135 4.15 -21.35 10.85
C HIS A 135 3.08 -21.66 9.78
N SER A 136 2.27 -22.71 10.00
CA SER A 136 1.23 -23.15 9.06
C SER A 136 -0.14 -22.49 9.29
N SER A 137 -0.38 -21.92 10.49
CA SER A 137 -1.72 -21.45 10.88
C SER A 137 -1.97 -19.94 10.77
N LYS A 138 -0.92 -19.11 10.57
CA LYS A 138 -1.11 -17.66 10.33
C LYS A 138 -1.23 -17.40 8.83
N SER A 139 -2.31 -16.74 8.41
CA SER A 139 -2.50 -16.26 7.05
C SER A 139 -1.28 -15.42 6.63
N ARG A 140 -0.45 -15.96 5.73
CA ARG A 140 0.75 -15.28 5.22
C ARG A 140 0.36 -14.26 4.16
N ASP A 141 0.76 -13.01 4.37
CA ASP A 141 0.58 -11.94 3.40
C ASP A 141 1.72 -11.89 2.37
N LEU A 142 1.68 -10.92 1.45
CA LEU A 142 2.72 -10.79 0.43
C LEU A 142 4.09 -10.49 1.05
N LEU A 143 4.15 -9.56 2.00
CA LEU A 143 5.41 -9.20 2.63
C LEU A 143 6.05 -10.44 3.27
N ASP A 144 5.25 -11.31 3.87
CA ASP A 144 5.75 -12.56 4.41
C ASP A 144 6.43 -13.45 3.35
N LEU A 145 5.83 -13.55 2.17
CA LEU A 145 6.37 -14.33 1.05
C LEU A 145 7.64 -13.70 0.48
N LEU A 146 7.70 -12.36 0.40
CA LEU A 146 8.86 -11.63 -0.10
C LEU A 146 10.06 -11.78 0.85
N LEU A 147 9.83 -11.68 2.16
CA LEU A 147 10.86 -11.92 3.17
C LEU A 147 11.38 -13.36 3.09
N ASP A 148 10.49 -14.35 2.99
CA ASP A 148 10.87 -15.77 2.85
C ASP A 148 11.69 -16.02 1.58
N LEU A 149 11.40 -15.30 0.48
CA LEU A 149 12.19 -15.38 -0.75
C LEU A 149 13.57 -14.75 -0.58
N SER A 150 13.66 -13.56 0.02
CA SER A 150 14.94 -12.86 0.21
C SER A 150 15.93 -13.58 1.13
N MET A 151 15.43 -14.49 1.97
CA MET A 151 16.24 -15.32 2.87
C MET A 151 16.74 -16.62 2.24
N LYS A 152 16.32 -16.95 1.01
CA LYS A 152 16.86 -18.11 0.29
C LYS A 152 18.16 -17.72 -0.40
N ASP A 153 19.22 -18.49 -0.18
CA ASP A 153 20.58 -18.29 -0.71
C ASP A 153 20.66 -18.21 -2.26
N GLU A 154 19.63 -18.66 -2.98
CA GLU A 154 19.55 -18.61 -4.45
C GLU A 154 18.60 -17.51 -4.98
N SER A 155 18.21 -16.54 -4.16
CA SER A 155 17.27 -15.49 -4.59
C SER A 155 17.97 -14.36 -5.36
N GLU A 156 17.40 -13.99 -6.52
CA GLU A 156 17.79 -12.78 -7.27
C GLU A 156 17.34 -11.47 -6.58
N ILE A 157 16.61 -11.57 -5.46
CA ILE A 157 15.97 -10.46 -4.77
C ILE A 157 16.64 -10.28 -3.40
N SER A 158 17.39 -9.19 -3.25
CA SER A 158 17.97 -8.81 -1.96
C SER A 158 16.97 -8.02 -1.11
N PRO A 159 17.18 -7.93 0.21
CA PRO A 159 16.43 -7.03 1.07
C PRO A 159 16.42 -5.56 0.62
N ASN A 160 17.44 -5.12 -0.10
CA ASN A 160 17.50 -3.76 -0.64
C ASN A 160 16.63 -3.56 -1.88
N ASP A 161 16.26 -4.63 -2.60
CA ASP A 161 15.36 -4.55 -3.76
C ASP A 161 13.88 -4.45 -3.34
N MET A 162 13.60 -4.71 -2.06
CA MET A 162 12.28 -4.55 -1.44
C MET A 162 12.08 -3.17 -0.81
N ARG A 163 13.14 -2.34 -0.76
CA ARG A 163 13.18 -1.02 -0.11
C ARG A 163 13.12 0.13 -1.11
#